data_AF-A0A2V8FTY9-F1
#
_entry.id   AF-A0A2V8FTY9-F1
#
_cell.length_a   1.000
_cell.length_b   1.000
_cell.length_c   1.000
_cell.angle_alpha   90.00
_cell.angle_beta   90.00
_cell.angle_gamma   90.00
#
_symmetry.space_group_name_H-M   'P 1'
#
loop_
_entity.id
_entity.type
_entity.pdbx_description
1 polymer ?
#
loop_
_entity_poly.entity_id
_entity_poly.type
_entity_poly.pdbx_seq_one_letter_code
_entity_poly.pdbx_strand_id
1 'polypeptide(L)'
;MDTHLRAAGVEDHLAALDAALTALETFDPASTEAALRAVAEARGVKAASLIHAARVAVTGRSASPGLFEVLALLGRARVHARLVAASRLLSPSPS
;
A
#
# COMPACT_ATOMS: atom_id res chain seq x y z
N MET A 1 -16.07 8.44 15.56
CA MET A 1 -14.86 7.61 15.34
C MET A 1 -14.80 7.35 13.85
N ASP A 2 -14.29 8.33 13.10
CA ASP A 2 -14.58 8.43 11.67
C ASP A 2 -13.25 8.39 10.91
N THR A 3 -12.78 7.16 10.66
CA THR A 3 -11.58 6.88 9.84
C THR A 3 -12.00 6.86 8.38
N HIS A 4 -12.57 7.96 7.90
CA HIS A 4 -12.76 8.15 6.46
C HIS A 4 -11.40 8.56 5.88
N LEU A 5 -10.82 7.71 5.03
CA LEU A 5 -9.96 8.19 3.93
C LEU A 5 -10.72 9.35 3.28
N ARG A 6 -10.30 10.60 3.51
CA ARG A 6 -10.99 11.75 2.93
C ARG A 6 -10.40 12.06 1.55
N ALA A 7 -11.31 12.43 0.65
CA ALA A 7 -11.16 12.96 -0.71
C ALA A 7 -10.63 12.01 -1.82
N ALA A 8 -9.80 11.02 -1.51
CA ALA A 8 -9.27 10.07 -2.49
C ALA A 8 -9.71 8.63 -2.16
N GLY A 9 -9.94 7.81 -3.18
CA GLY A 9 -10.32 6.41 -2.99
C GLY A 9 -9.16 5.58 -2.44
N VAL A 10 -9.45 4.35 -1.98
CA VAL A 10 -8.41 3.43 -1.48
C VAL A 10 -7.38 3.15 -2.59
N GLU A 11 -7.86 3.03 -3.83
CA GLU A 11 -7.09 2.87 -5.07
C GLU A 11 -6.02 3.96 -5.25
N ASP A 12 -6.35 5.23 -4.97
CA ASP A 12 -5.42 6.34 -5.13
C ASP A 12 -4.27 6.27 -4.13
N HIS A 13 -4.54 5.83 -2.90
CA HIS A 13 -3.51 5.65 -1.88
C HIS A 13 -2.64 4.42 -2.16
N LEU A 14 -3.22 3.35 -2.69
CA LEU A 14 -2.46 2.18 -3.12
C LEU A 14 -1.57 2.50 -4.33
N ALA A 15 -2.04 3.30 -5.28
CA ALA A 15 -1.24 3.79 -6.40
C ALA A 15 -0.09 4.70 -5.91
N ALA A 16 -0.34 5.56 -4.94
CA ALA A 16 0.70 6.39 -4.31
C ALA A 16 1.78 5.54 -3.64
N LEU A 17 1.35 4.52 -2.90
CA LEU A 17 2.24 3.61 -2.22
C LEU A 17 3.09 2.80 -3.22
N ASP A 18 2.48 2.32 -4.30
CA ASP A 18 3.17 1.61 -5.37
C ASP A 18 4.28 2.47 -6.00
N ALA A 19 3.98 3.73 -6.33
CA ALA A 19 4.97 4.66 -6.87
C ALA A 19 6.14 4.89 -5.91
N ALA A 20 5.87 5.05 -4.60
CA ALA A 20 6.92 5.23 -3.60
C ALA A 20 7.78 3.96 -3.43
N LEU A 21 7.15 2.79 -3.39
CA LEU A 21 7.82 1.50 -3.21
C LEU A 21 8.68 1.11 -4.42
N THR A 22 8.24 1.45 -5.64
CA THR A 22 9.00 1.15 -6.87
C THR A 22 10.24 2.03 -7.02
N ALA A 23 10.20 3.26 -6.49
CA ALA A 23 11.30 4.22 -6.48
C ALA A 23 12.40 3.91 -5.44
N LEU A 24 12.18 2.98 -4.51
CA LEU A 24 13.19 2.60 -3.53
C LEU A 24 14.41 1.93 -4.19
N GLU A 25 15.61 2.36 -3.77
CA GLU A 25 16.87 1.70 -4.11
C GLU A 25 17.00 0.37 -3.35
N THR A 26 16.65 0.37 -2.07
CA THR A 26 16.66 -0.81 -1.18
C THR A 26 15.25 -1.23 -0.83
N PHE A 27 14.94 -2.52 -1.00
CA PHE A 27 13.60 -3.07 -0.74
C PHE A 27 13.58 -4.00 0.48
N ASP A 28 13.87 -3.43 1.65
CA ASP A 28 13.89 -4.13 2.94
C ASP A 28 12.75 -3.64 3.88
N PRO A 29 12.53 -4.29 5.05
CA PRO A 29 11.43 -3.91 5.93
C PRO A 29 11.51 -2.45 6.40
N ALA A 30 12.70 -1.94 6.70
CA ALA A 30 12.89 -0.57 7.19
C ALA A 30 12.57 0.48 6.11
N SER A 31 13.08 0.29 4.90
CA SER A 31 12.88 1.19 3.76
C SER A 31 11.42 1.20 3.31
N THR A 32 10.79 0.03 3.27
CA THR A 32 9.36 -0.09 2.90
C THR A 32 8.43 0.48 3.96
N GLU A 33 8.76 0.35 5.26
CA GLU A 33 8.03 1.02 6.34
C GLU A 33 8.15 2.54 6.27
N ALA A 34 9.37 3.06 6.10
CA ALA A 34 9.61 4.49 5.98
C ALA A 34 8.84 5.08 4.80
N ALA A 35 8.90 4.43 3.63
CA ALA A 35 8.16 4.86 2.44
C ALA A 35 6.64 4.87 2.68
N LEU A 36 6.08 3.83 3.30
CA LEU A 36 4.65 3.77 3.59
C LEU A 36 4.23 4.89 4.54
N ARG A 37 5.00 5.13 5.60
CA ARG A 37 4.70 6.20 6.57
C ARG A 37 4.77 7.57 5.92
N ALA A 38 5.77 7.83 5.07
CA ALA A 38 5.89 9.07 4.31
C ALA A 38 4.70 9.27 3.36
N VAL A 39 4.24 8.22 2.68
CA VAL A 39 3.03 8.29 1.83
C VAL A 39 1.79 8.60 2.66
N ALA A 40 1.64 7.94 3.82
CA ALA A 40 0.50 8.19 4.71
C ALA A 40 0.46 9.65 5.19
N GLU A 41 1.61 10.19 5.59
CA GLU A 41 1.77 11.60 5.98
C GLU A 41 1.44 12.55 4.81
N ALA A 42 2.06 12.35 3.65
CA ALA A 42 1.87 13.20 2.47
C ALA A 42 0.42 13.21 1.96
N ARG A 43 -0.31 12.10 2.15
CA ARG A 43 -1.72 11.96 1.76
C ARG A 43 -2.69 12.35 2.89
N GLY A 44 -2.20 12.70 4.08
CA GLY A 44 -3.03 13.06 5.23
C GLY A 44 -3.88 11.90 5.77
N VAL A 45 -3.42 10.65 5.60
CA VAL A 45 -4.11 9.44 6.08
C VAL A 45 -3.36 8.78 7.24
N LYS A 46 -4.09 8.02 8.05
CA LYS A 46 -3.46 7.25 9.14
C LYS A 46 -2.58 6.16 8.55
N ALA A 47 -1.32 6.08 8.99
CA ALA A 47 -0.42 5.01 8.59
C ALA A 47 -1.01 3.61 8.84
N ALA A 48 -1.71 3.41 9.96
CA ALA A 48 -2.40 2.15 10.26
C ALA A 48 -3.45 1.76 9.19
N SER A 49 -4.18 2.74 8.65
CA SER A 49 -5.16 2.51 7.58
C SER A 49 -4.47 2.12 6.27
N LEU A 50 -3.37 2.79 5.92
CA LEU A 50 -2.59 2.46 4.72
C LEU A 50 -1.89 1.10 4.85
N ILE A 51 -1.36 0.76 6.02
CA ILE A 51 -0.81 -0.57 6.35
C ILE A 51 -1.89 -1.63 6.15
N HIS A 52 -3.10 -1.41 6.64
CA HIS A 52 -4.19 -2.36 6.48
C HIS A 52 -4.56 -2.54 5.00
N ALA A 53 -4.72 -1.44 4.25
CA ALA A 53 -5.02 -1.48 2.83
C ALA A 53 -3.92 -2.23 2.03
N ALA A 54 -2.65 -1.90 2.27
CA ALA A 54 -1.51 -2.55 1.62
C ALA A 54 -1.44 -4.06 1.95
N ARG A 55 -1.74 -4.43 3.20
CA ARG A 55 -1.79 -5.84 3.63
C ARG A 55 -2.83 -6.61 2.85
N VAL A 56 -4.06 -6.10 2.77
CA VAL A 56 -5.14 -6.75 2.03
C VAL A 56 -4.78 -6.82 0.55
N ALA A 57 -4.26 -5.73 -0.04
CA ALA A 57 -3.86 -5.70 -1.45
C ALA A 57 -2.75 -6.71 -1.79
N VAL A 58 -1.77 -6.91 -0.92
CA VAL A 58 -0.60 -7.77 -1.19
C VAL A 58 -0.83 -9.22 -0.78
N THR A 59 -1.64 -9.48 0.24
CA THR A 59 -1.81 -10.83 0.81
C THR A 59 -3.20 -11.43 0.60
N GLY A 60 -4.19 -10.61 0.24
CA GLY A 60 -5.60 -11.00 0.19
C GLY A 60 -6.21 -11.29 1.57
N ARG A 61 -5.49 -10.99 2.67
CA ARG A 61 -5.90 -11.28 4.05
C ARG A 61 -5.80 -10.03 4.92
N SER A 62 -6.72 -9.88 5.86
CA SER A 62 -6.69 -8.79 6.86
C SER A 62 -5.69 -9.04 8.00
N ALA A 63 -5.26 -10.30 8.17
CA ALA A 63 -4.24 -10.72 9.14
C ALA A 63 -3.10 -11.47 8.43
N SER A 64 -1.86 -11.13 8.78
CA SER A 64 -0.64 -11.73 8.26
C SER A 64 0.52 -11.52 9.25
N PRO A 65 1.68 -12.18 9.08
CA PRO A 65 2.92 -11.73 9.70
C PRO A 65 3.20 -10.25 9.38
N GLY A 66 4.21 -9.64 10.03
CA GLY A 66 4.56 -8.22 9.83
C GLY A 66 4.55 -7.84 8.35
N LEU A 67 3.78 -6.80 7.97
CA LEU A 67 3.56 -6.44 6.57
C LEU A 67 4.90 -6.23 5.85
N PHE A 68 5.82 -5.52 6.47
CA PHE A 68 7.10 -5.14 5.88
C PHE A 68 8.02 -6.35 5.64
N GLU A 69 7.99 -7.36 6.52
CA GLU A 69 8.65 -8.65 6.28
C GLU A 69 8.07 -9.35 5.06
N VAL A 70 6.74 -9.33 4.91
CA VAL A 70 6.07 -9.90 3.75
C VAL A 70 6.44 -9.14 2.47
N LEU A 71 6.51 -7.80 2.51
CA LEU A 71 6.96 -7.01 1.36
C LEU A 71 8.38 -7.39 0.96
N ALA A 72 9.32 -7.38 1.91
CA ALA A 72 10.71 -7.73 1.66
C ALA A 72 10.86 -9.15 1.08
N LEU A 73 10.14 -10.13 1.63
CA LEU A 73 10.16 -11.52 1.16
C LEU A 73 9.63 -11.66 -0.27
N LEU A 74 8.58 -10.92 -0.63
CA LEU A 74 7.99 -10.97 -1.97
C LEU A 74 8.82 -10.24 -3.01
N GLY A 75 9.52 -9.19 -2.59
CA GLY A 75 10.30 -8.31 -3.43
C GLY A 75 9.45 -7.30 -4.23
N ARG A 76 10.12 -6.22 -4.64
CA ARG A 76 9.53 -5.05 -5.30
C ARG A 76 8.61 -5.37 -6.48
N ALA A 77 9.06 -6.19 -7.43
CA ALA A 77 8.31 -6.47 -8.65
C ALA A 77 6.95 -7.17 -8.37
N ARG A 78 6.93 -8.10 -7.41
CA ARG A 78 5.72 -8.83 -7.05
C ARG A 78 4.76 -7.96 -6.22
N VAL A 79 5.30 -7.14 -5.33
CA VAL A 79 4.51 -6.14 -4.60
C VAL A 79 3.85 -5.18 -5.56
N HIS A 80 4.60 -4.64 -6.52
CA HIS A 80 4.08 -3.75 -7.56
C HIS A 80 2.91 -4.37 -8.34
N ALA A 81 3.11 -5.57 -8.87
CA ALA A 81 2.07 -6.28 -9.63
C ALA A 81 0.77 -6.46 -8.82
N ARG A 82 0.87 -6.71 -7.50
CA ARG A 82 -0.30 -6.88 -6.63
C ARG A 82 -0.99 -5.57 -6.29
N LEU A 83 -0.23 -4.50 -6.03
CA LEU A 83 -0.81 -3.17 -5.76
C LEU A 83 -1.53 -2.63 -7.00
N VAL A 84 -0.96 -2.82 -8.19
CA VAL A 84 -1.63 -2.47 -9.46
C VAL A 84 -2.91 -3.27 -9.64
N ALA A 85 -2.87 -4.59 -9.42
CA ALA A 85 -4.06 -5.44 -9.53
C ALA A 85 -5.16 -5.03 -8.54
N ALA A 86 -4.80 -4.77 -7.29
CA ALA A 86 -5.75 -4.34 -6.26
C ALA A 86 -6.37 -2.98 -6.59
N SER A 87 -5.57 -2.00 -7.05
CA SER A 87 -6.06 -0.67 -7.42
C SER A 87 -7.06 -0.74 -8.57
N ARG A 88 -6.83 -1.63 -9.56
CA ARG A 88 -7.78 -1.86 -10.67
C ARG A 88 -9.10 -2.47 -10.22
N LEU A 89 -9.08 -3.37 -9.24
CA LEU A 89 -10.30 -3.98 -8.68
C LEU A 89 -11.15 -2.99 -7.87
N LEU A 90 -10.50 -1.98 -7.29
CA LEU A 90 -11.14 -0.94 -6.48
C LEU A 90 -11.62 0.25 -7.32
N SER A 91 -11.03 0.46 -8.50
CA SER A 91 -11.49 1.46 -9.45
C SER A 91 -12.85 1.03 -10.01
N PRO A 92 -13.90 1.88 -9.96
CA PRO A 92 -15.14 1.57 -10.65
C PRO A 92 -14.84 1.43 -12.15
N SER A 93 -15.32 0.35 -12.78
CA SER A 93 -15.15 0.17 -14.22
C SER A 93 -15.66 1.40 -14.96
N PRO A 94 -14.90 1.97 -15.91
CA PRO A 94 -15.45 2.98 -16.79
C PRO A 94 -16.60 2.32 -17.56
N SER A 95 -17.83 2.83 -17.36
CA SER A 95 -18.92 2.60 -18.32
C SER A 95 -18.60 3.31 -19.63
#